data_AF-A0AAJ2JAE9-F1
#
_entry.id   AF-A0AAJ2JAE9-F1
#
_cell.length_a   1.000
_cell.length_b   1.000
_cell.length_c   1.000
_cell.angle_alpha   90.00
_cell.angle_beta   90.00
_cell.angle_gamma   90.00
#
_symmetry.space_group_name_H-M   'P 1'
#
loop_
_entity.id
_entity.type
_entity.pdbx_description
1 polymer ?
#
loop_
_entity_poly.entity_id
_entity_poly.type
_entity_poly.pdbx_seq_one_letter_code
_entity_poly.pdbx_strand_id
1 'polypeptide(L)'
;MSLKKLKTNGYFLIASSATLLLFAVNFSASGIVKGDLIECSTSKEFNQALLLLDSSRKAVLELKFEIALEMENRALNLLGDSYQDPRVMDDTSMNIVFADSAERRGEYKNAANLKLRVLESRLESLKTKCQKHKSE
;
A
#
# COMPACT_ATOMS: atom_id res chain seq x y z
N MET A 1 52.27 -21.96 10.48
CA MET A 1 51.99 -22.79 11.66
C MET A 1 52.03 -21.88 12.90
N SER A 2 51.07 -22.04 13.80
CA SER A 2 50.90 -21.34 15.10
C SER A 2 49.90 -20.17 15.16
N LEU A 3 48.76 -20.49 15.76
CA LEU A 3 47.69 -19.63 16.28
C LEU A 3 48.02 -19.16 17.70
N LYS A 4 47.24 -18.16 18.17
CA LYS A 4 46.99 -17.67 19.56
C LYS A 4 47.80 -16.39 19.91
N LYS A 5 47.26 -15.31 20.47
CA LYS A 5 46.06 -15.08 21.32
C LYS A 5 45.48 -13.68 21.01
N LEU A 6 44.18 -13.56 20.70
CA LEU A 6 43.09 -13.14 21.60
C LEU A 6 43.47 -12.06 22.65
N LYS A 7 42.91 -10.86 22.46
CA LYS A 7 42.61 -9.91 23.54
C LYS A 7 41.10 -9.62 23.49
N THR A 8 40.36 -10.41 24.25
CA THR A 8 38.94 -10.20 24.56
C THR A 8 38.81 -9.11 25.61
N ASN A 9 37.92 -8.15 25.39
CA ASN A 9 37.27 -7.41 26.47
C ASN A 9 35.91 -6.91 25.97
N GLY A 10 34.85 -7.28 26.68
CA GLY A 10 33.57 -6.56 26.70
C GLY A 10 32.44 -7.16 25.86
N TYR A 11 31.71 -8.12 26.43
CA TYR A 11 30.37 -8.53 26.01
C TYR A 11 29.33 -7.45 26.34
N PHE A 12 28.27 -7.39 25.53
CA PHE A 12 26.91 -6.79 25.68
C PHE A 12 26.62 -5.92 24.44
N LEU A 13 25.52 -6.03 23.70
CA LEU A 13 24.31 -6.84 23.77
C LEU A 13 23.56 -6.54 22.45
N ILE A 14 22.83 -7.53 21.94
CA ILE A 14 21.64 -7.40 21.11
C ILE A 14 21.85 -6.98 19.64
N ALA A 15 21.63 -7.97 18.79
CA ALA A 15 21.23 -7.83 17.41
C ALA A 15 20.13 -6.77 17.25
N SER A 16 20.46 -5.62 16.67
CA SER A 16 19.45 -4.79 16.02
C SER A 16 19.47 -5.17 14.54
N SER A 17 18.34 -5.69 14.09
CA SER A 17 18.06 -6.22 12.76
C SER A 17 18.26 -5.16 11.67
N ALA A 18 19.50 -4.93 11.27
CA ALA A 18 19.84 -4.26 10.03
C ALA A 18 19.78 -5.25 8.85
N THR A 19 18.80 -6.15 8.85
CA THR A 19 18.39 -6.87 7.64
C THR A 19 17.59 -5.88 6.81
N LEU A 20 18.33 -4.97 6.17
CA LEU A 20 17.90 -4.15 5.06
C LEU A 20 17.58 -5.13 3.92
N LEU A 21 16.40 -5.75 4.02
CA LEU A 21 15.81 -6.59 2.99
C LEU A 21 15.35 -5.65 1.86
N LEU A 22 16.32 -5.27 1.02
CA LEU A 22 16.10 -4.83 -0.35
C LEU A 22 15.41 -5.97 -1.09
N PHE A 23 14.10 -6.07 -0.96
CA PHE A 23 13.31 -6.91 -1.87
C PHE A 23 13.31 -6.24 -3.24
N ALA A 24 14.20 -6.73 -4.09
CA ALA A 24 14.03 -6.70 -5.53
C ALA A 24 12.69 -7.37 -5.86
N VAL A 25 11.65 -6.54 -6.03
CA VAL A 25 10.36 -6.99 -6.54
C VAL A 25 10.55 -7.41 -7.99
N ASN A 26 10.54 -8.72 -8.20
CA ASN A 26 10.35 -9.33 -9.51
C ASN A 26 9.06 -8.77 -10.13
N PHE A 27 9.25 -7.93 -11.15
CA PHE A 27 8.23 -7.42 -12.04
C PHE A 27 7.65 -8.59 -12.84
N SER A 28 6.66 -9.29 -12.28
CA SER A 28 5.90 -10.32 -12.97
C SER A 28 4.49 -9.80 -13.20
N ALA A 29 4.26 -9.34 -14.43
CA ALA A 29 2.98 -9.16 -15.09
C ALA A 29 1.87 -8.54 -14.23
N SER A 30 1.92 -7.22 -14.05
CA SER A 30 0.80 -6.44 -13.53
C SER A 30 -0.43 -6.63 -14.41
N GLY A 31 -1.55 -7.02 -13.80
CA GLY A 31 -2.85 -7.17 -14.45
C GLY A 31 -3.54 -5.85 -14.79
N ILE A 32 -2.79 -4.75 -14.92
CA ILE A 32 -3.34 -3.45 -15.27
C ILE A 32 -3.76 -3.51 -16.74
N VAL A 33 -5.06 -3.59 -16.97
CA VAL A 33 -5.62 -3.48 -18.32
C VAL A 33 -5.29 -2.09 -18.85
N LYS A 34 -4.79 -2.02 -20.09
CA LYS A 34 -4.35 -0.78 -20.75
C LYS A 34 -5.40 0.36 -20.75
N GLY A 35 -6.67 0.03 -20.48
CA GLY A 35 -7.80 0.96 -20.35
C GLY A 35 -7.95 1.65 -18.99
N ASP A 36 -7.14 1.31 -17.99
CA ASP A 36 -7.17 1.97 -16.68
C ASP A 36 -6.20 3.15 -16.57
N LEU A 37 -5.39 3.43 -17.59
CA LEU A 37 -4.52 4.61 -17.60
C LEU A 37 -5.33 5.86 -17.95
N ILE A 38 -5.42 6.81 -17.02
CA ILE A 38 -6.19 8.04 -17.19
C ILE A 38 -5.23 9.23 -17.30
N GLU A 39 -5.37 10.02 -18.37
CA GLU A 39 -4.83 11.38 -18.42
C GLU A 39 -5.72 12.30 -17.56
N CYS A 40 -5.35 12.42 -16.29
CA CYS A 40 -5.88 13.39 -15.33
C CYS A 40 -4.69 14.21 -14.78
N SER A 41 -4.94 15.39 -14.21
CA SER A 41 -3.86 16.19 -13.59
C SER A 41 -3.14 15.45 -12.45
N THR A 42 -3.77 14.42 -11.90
CA THR A 42 -3.25 13.48 -10.88
C THR A 42 -2.85 12.12 -11.45
N SER A 43 -2.63 12.01 -12.77
CA SER A 43 -2.37 10.73 -13.45
C SER A 43 -1.19 9.95 -12.88
N LYS A 44 -0.15 10.63 -12.38
CA LYS A 44 1.03 9.96 -11.82
C LYS A 44 0.69 9.26 -10.51
N GLU A 45 0.10 9.96 -9.55
CA GLU A 45 -0.28 9.43 -8.24
C GLU A 45 -1.33 8.33 -8.40
N PHE A 46 -2.30 8.53 -9.30
CA PHE A 46 -3.32 7.53 -9.64
C PHE A 46 -2.69 6.23 -10.19
N ASN A 47 -1.79 6.34 -11.18
CA ASN A 47 -1.12 5.17 -11.76
C ASN A 47 -0.22 4.45 -10.76
N GLN A 48 0.47 5.21 -9.88
CA GLN A 48 1.26 4.63 -8.80
C GLN A 48 0.39 3.90 -7.77
N ALA A 49 -0.75 4.48 -7.40
CA ALA A 49 -1.71 3.84 -6.50
C ALA A 49 -2.31 2.56 -7.12
N LEU A 50 -2.57 2.52 -8.44
CA LEU A 50 -2.99 1.30 -9.13
C LEU A 50 -1.95 0.17 -9.07
N LEU A 51 -0.66 0.49 -9.25
CA LEU A 51 0.42 -0.50 -9.12
C LEU A 51 0.53 -1.06 -7.70
N LEU A 52 0.33 -0.21 -6.69
CA LEU A 52 0.30 -0.62 -5.29
C LEU A 52 -0.93 -1.47 -4.97
N LEU A 53 -2.10 -1.14 -5.53
CA LEU A 53 -3.32 -1.95 -5.40
C LEU A 53 -3.13 -3.36 -5.95
N ASP A 54 -2.54 -3.49 -7.14
CA ASP A 54 -2.28 -4.80 -7.75
C ASP A 54 -1.30 -5.63 -6.89
N SER A 55 -0.25 -4.97 -6.38
CA SER A 55 0.72 -5.59 -5.48
C SER A 55 0.09 -6.01 -4.15
N SER A 56 -0.80 -5.19 -3.57
CA SER A 56 -1.46 -5.50 -2.31
C SER A 56 -2.46 -6.65 -2.45
N ARG A 57 -3.22 -6.71 -3.55
CA ARG A 57 -4.10 -7.86 -3.87
C ARG A 57 -3.32 -9.16 -3.91
N LYS A 58 -2.16 -9.16 -4.57
CA LYS A 58 -1.27 -10.32 -4.58
C LYS A 58 -0.80 -10.71 -3.18
N ALA A 59 -0.41 -9.74 -2.36
CA ALA A 59 -0.02 -9.98 -0.97
C ALA A 59 -1.17 -10.55 -0.11
N VAL A 60 -2.42 -10.09 -0.30
CA VAL A 60 -3.61 -10.65 0.37
C VAL A 60 -3.84 -12.11 -0.05
N LEU A 61 -3.72 -12.43 -1.34
CA LEU A 61 -3.85 -13.82 -1.83
C LEU A 61 -2.75 -14.74 -1.27
N GLU A 62 -1.55 -14.20 -1.09
CA GLU A 62 -0.41 -14.90 -0.48
C GLU A 62 -0.46 -14.92 1.07
N LEU A 63 -1.53 -14.40 1.69
CA LEU A 63 -1.72 -14.28 3.14
C LEU A 63 -0.66 -13.42 3.86
N LYS A 64 0.03 -12.55 3.12
CA LYS A 64 1.04 -11.60 3.62
C LYS A 64 0.40 -10.27 4.00
N PHE A 65 -0.46 -10.29 5.03
CA PHE A 65 -1.33 -9.15 5.34
C PHE A 65 -0.60 -7.87 5.78
N GLU A 66 0.52 -7.97 6.49
CA GLU A 66 1.31 -6.80 6.87
C GLU A 66 1.93 -6.10 5.65
N ILE A 67 2.38 -6.88 4.66
CA ILE A 67 2.90 -6.34 3.39
C ILE A 67 1.77 -5.70 2.58
N ALA A 68 0.58 -6.32 2.54
CA ALA A 68 -0.59 -5.73 1.91
C ALA A 68 -0.95 -4.38 2.54
N LEU A 69 -0.99 -4.30 3.87
CA LEU A 69 -1.26 -3.08 4.62
C LEU A 69 -0.26 -1.96 4.33
N GLU A 70 1.03 -2.28 4.25
CA GLU A 70 2.06 -1.29 3.89
C GLU A 70 1.79 -0.67 2.50
N MET A 71 1.50 -1.53 1.51
CA MET A 71 1.20 -1.10 0.14
C MET A 71 -0.09 -0.27 0.08
N GLU A 72 -1.14 -0.71 0.77
CA GLU A 72 -2.43 -0.03 0.84
C GLU A 72 -2.32 1.34 1.51
N ASN A 73 -1.62 1.44 2.65
CA ASN A 73 -1.37 2.71 3.32
C ASN A 73 -0.61 3.69 2.42
N ARG A 74 0.42 3.21 1.71
CA ARG A 74 1.16 4.03 0.76
C ARG A 74 0.29 4.51 -0.40
N ALA A 75 -0.57 3.65 -0.95
CA ALA A 75 -1.47 4.02 -2.02
C ALA A 75 -2.52 5.04 -1.58
N LEU A 76 -3.12 4.84 -0.40
CA LEU A 76 -4.08 5.77 0.20
C LEU A 76 -3.44 7.14 0.45
N ASN A 77 -2.19 7.17 0.93
CA ASN A 77 -1.44 8.41 1.11
C ASN A 77 -1.12 9.13 -0.21
N LEU A 78 -0.81 8.38 -1.28
CA LEU A 78 -0.59 8.97 -2.61
C LEU A 78 -1.87 9.62 -3.16
N LEU A 79 -3.03 9.00 -2.93
CA LEU A 79 -4.31 9.56 -3.37
C LEU A 79 -4.70 10.79 -2.53
N GLY A 80 -4.42 10.78 -1.23
CA GLY A 80 -4.85 11.85 -0.32
C GLY A 80 -6.36 12.11 -0.45
N ASP A 81 -6.72 13.38 -0.58
CA ASP A 81 -8.12 13.82 -0.78
C ASP A 81 -8.49 14.03 -2.26
N SER A 82 -7.60 13.70 -3.21
CA SER A 82 -7.82 13.97 -4.63
C SER A 82 -9.07 13.30 -5.21
N TYR A 83 -9.47 12.17 -4.63
CA TYR A 83 -10.65 11.39 -4.99
C TYR A 83 -11.98 12.06 -4.64
N GLN A 84 -12.00 13.02 -3.71
CA GLN A 84 -13.23 13.61 -3.20
C GLN A 84 -13.95 14.40 -4.31
N ASP A 85 -15.24 14.11 -4.50
CA ASP A 85 -16.17 14.94 -5.28
C ASP A 85 -17.22 15.48 -4.29
N PRO A 86 -17.33 16.81 -4.08
CA PRO A 86 -18.24 17.40 -3.11
C PRO A 86 -19.72 17.10 -3.40
N ARG A 87 -20.06 16.58 -4.58
CA ARG A 87 -21.41 16.18 -4.98
C ARG A 87 -21.76 14.74 -4.58
N VAL A 88 -20.78 13.96 -4.13
CA VAL A 88 -20.94 12.54 -3.80
C VAL A 88 -20.60 12.34 -2.31
N MET A 89 -21.47 11.62 -1.60
CA MET A 89 -21.21 11.26 -0.21
C MET A 89 -20.08 10.22 -0.14
N ASP A 90 -19.01 10.52 0.60
CA ASP A 90 -17.90 9.60 0.87
C ASP A 90 -18.15 8.81 2.17
N ASP A 91 -18.26 7.50 2.06
CA ASP A 91 -18.39 6.57 3.20
C ASP A 91 -17.07 5.86 3.55
N THR A 92 -15.99 6.12 2.80
CA THR A 92 -14.74 5.38 2.92
C THR A 92 -13.92 5.77 4.15
N SER A 93 -14.09 6.99 4.65
CA SER A 93 -13.35 7.52 5.79
C SER A 93 -13.64 6.76 7.09
N MET A 94 -14.88 6.31 7.31
CA MET A 94 -15.22 5.49 8.49
C MET A 94 -14.58 4.09 8.41
N ASN A 95 -14.48 3.51 7.21
CA ASN A 95 -13.84 2.21 7.00
C ASN A 95 -12.33 2.25 7.29
N ILE A 96 -11.66 3.39 7.04
CA ILE A 96 -10.26 3.59 7.46
C ILE A 96 -10.13 3.53 8.98
N VAL A 97 -11.02 4.20 9.72
CA VAL A 97 -11.00 4.18 11.19
C VAL A 97 -11.17 2.75 11.72
N PHE A 98 -12.08 1.97 11.13
CA PHE A 98 -12.25 0.56 11.49
C PHE A 98 -11.03 -0.29 11.14
N ALA A 99 -10.41 -0.05 9.98
CA ALA A 99 -9.20 -0.76 9.58
C ALA A 99 -8.03 -0.47 10.53
N ASP A 100 -7.80 0.79 10.89
CA ASP A 100 -6.74 1.19 11.82
C ASP A 100 -6.99 0.65 13.23
N SER A 101 -8.26 0.56 13.65
CA SER A 101 -8.61 -0.11 14.89
C SER A 101 -8.30 -1.61 14.84
N ALA A 102 -8.58 -2.28 13.72
CA ALA A 102 -8.29 -3.71 13.55
C ALA A 102 -6.77 -3.96 13.52
N GLU A 103 -6.01 -3.11 12.83
CA GLU A 103 -4.55 -3.17 12.76
C GLU A 103 -3.91 -3.07 14.15
N ARG A 104 -4.36 -2.12 14.98
CA ARG A 104 -3.88 -1.97 16.37
C ARG A 104 -4.22 -3.16 17.28
N ARG A 105 -5.23 -3.95 16.93
CA ARG A 105 -5.57 -5.21 17.64
C ARG A 105 -4.81 -6.43 17.10
N GLY A 106 -3.96 -6.26 16.08
CA GLY A 106 -3.27 -7.37 15.40
C GLY A 106 -4.18 -8.15 14.44
N GLU A 107 -5.37 -7.65 14.11
CA GLU A 107 -6.31 -8.26 13.18
C GLU A 107 -5.94 -7.92 11.72
N TYR A 108 -4.69 -8.21 11.32
CA TYR A 108 -4.12 -7.71 10.05
C TYR A 108 -4.91 -8.14 8.81
N LYS A 109 -5.46 -9.35 8.79
CA LYS A 109 -6.34 -9.80 7.70
C LYS A 109 -7.57 -8.90 7.55
N ASN A 110 -8.20 -8.52 8.66
CA ASN A 110 -9.40 -7.69 8.62
C ASN A 110 -9.05 -6.26 8.20
N ALA A 111 -7.97 -5.72 8.77
CA ALA A 111 -7.45 -4.40 8.42
C ALA A 111 -7.12 -4.30 6.93
N ALA A 112 -6.36 -5.26 6.38
CA ALA A 112 -5.99 -5.29 4.96
C ALA A 112 -7.23 -5.32 4.05
N ASN A 113 -8.18 -6.22 4.33
CA ASN A 113 -9.40 -6.32 3.52
C ASN A 113 -10.28 -5.06 3.59
N LEU A 114 -10.23 -4.29 4.68
CA LEU A 114 -10.93 -3.00 4.77
C LEU A 114 -10.20 -1.93 3.97
N LYS A 115 -8.87 -1.77 4.14
CA LYS A 115 -8.09 -0.77 3.39
C LYS A 115 -8.07 -1.05 1.89
N LEU A 116 -8.03 -2.32 1.49
CA LEU A 116 -8.17 -2.74 0.09
C LEU A 116 -9.47 -2.22 -0.54
N ARG A 117 -10.61 -2.45 0.13
CA ARG A 117 -11.93 -1.99 -0.34
C ARG A 117 -12.03 -0.47 -0.40
N VAL A 118 -11.48 0.24 0.60
CA VAL A 118 -11.39 1.71 0.59
C VAL A 118 -10.57 2.17 -0.62
N LEU A 119 -9.39 1.58 -0.84
CA LEU A 119 -8.49 1.97 -1.92
C LEU A 119 -9.16 1.79 -3.30
N GLU A 120 -9.83 0.65 -3.51
CA GLU A 120 -10.60 0.40 -4.74
C GLU A 120 -11.70 1.44 -4.96
N SER A 121 -12.48 1.75 -3.91
CA SER A 121 -13.55 2.76 -3.98
C SER A 121 -13.02 4.16 -4.32
N ARG A 122 -11.93 4.57 -3.66
CA ARG A 122 -11.31 5.90 -3.89
C ARG A 122 -10.71 6.02 -5.29
N LEU A 123 -10.07 4.97 -5.80
CA LEU A 123 -9.57 4.93 -7.17
C LEU A 123 -10.71 5.04 -8.19
N GLU A 124 -11.80 4.32 -7.99
CA GLU A 124 -12.97 4.39 -8.90
C GLU A 124 -13.64 5.78 -8.87
N SER A 125 -13.74 6.38 -7.68
CA SER A 125 -14.25 7.75 -7.51
C SER A 125 -13.39 8.76 -8.27
N LEU A 126 -12.06 8.65 -8.13
CA LEU A 126 -11.11 9.52 -8.84
C LEU A 126 -11.19 9.30 -10.36
N LYS A 127 -11.28 8.05 -10.83
CA LYS A 127 -11.47 7.71 -12.24
C LYS A 127 -12.73 8.36 -12.81
N THR A 128 -13.86 8.22 -12.12
CA THR A 128 -15.14 8.81 -12.50
C THR A 128 -15.06 10.33 -12.55
N LYS A 129 -14.47 10.95 -11.54
CA LYS A 129 -14.25 12.40 -11.47
C LYS A 129 -13.44 12.91 -12.67
N CYS A 130 -12.35 12.23 -13.01
CA CYS A 130 -11.50 12.58 -14.15
C CYS A 130 -12.23 12.42 -15.50
N GLN A 131 -13.15 11.45 -15.64
CA GLN A 131 -13.94 11.28 -16.87
C GLN A 131 -14.97 12.40 -17.05
N LYS A 132 -15.69 12.80 -15.99
CA LYS A 132 -16.67 13.90 -16.05
C LYS A 132 -16.06 15.22 -16.51
N HIS A 133 -14.83 15.52 -16.08
CA HIS A 133 -14.14 16.74 -16.48
C HIS A 133 -13.68 16.76 -17.95
N LYS A 134 -13.67 15.63 -18.67
CA LYS A 134 -13.36 15.60 -20.11
C LYS A 134 -14.58 15.85 -21.00
N SER A 135 -15.79 15.74 -20.46
CA SER A 135 -17.05 15.88 -21.21
C SER A 135 -17.70 17.26 -21.08
N GLU A 136 -17.14 18.15 -20.26
CA GLU A 136 -17.52 19.56 -20.12
C GLU A 136 -16.58 20.44 -20.97
#